data_AF-A0A5K1HZ20-F1
#
_entry.id   AF-A0A5K1HZ20-F1
#
_cell.length_a   1.000
_cell.length_b   1.000
_cell.length_c   1.000
_cell.angle_alpha   90.00
_cell.angle_beta   90.00
_cell.angle_gamma   90.00
#
_symmetry.space_group_name_H-M   'P 1'
#
loop_
_entity.id
_entity.type
_entity.pdbx_description
1 polymer ?
#
loop_
_entity_poly.entity_id
_entity_poly.type
_entity_poly.pdbx_seq_one_letter_code
_entity_poly.pdbx_strand_id
1 'polypeptide(L)'
;PYALEEACTVWEGVLIDQKEESTSTDMPLGTAIHNIEITLGKGGQLARAAGAVAKLIAKEGKSATLRLPSGEVRLISKNCSATVGQVGNVGANQKSLGRAGSKCWLGKRPVVRGVVMNPVDHPHGGGEGRAPIGRKNPQLLGVIPRLEEGVGKGINIVIFLFFVAVNRKRKKK
;
A
#
# COMPACT_ATOMS: atom_id res chain seq x y z
N PRO A 1 5.48 12.49 -11.51
CA PRO A 1 4.11 13.04 -11.51
C PRO A 1 3.31 12.40 -12.67
N TYR A 2 1.99 12.23 -12.52
CA TYR A 2 1.13 11.43 -13.40
C TYR A 2 0.89 12.02 -14.81
N ALA A 3 1.30 13.26 -15.08
CA ALA A 3 1.36 13.81 -16.43
C ALA A 3 2.52 14.82 -16.48
N LEU A 4 3.44 14.64 -17.41
CA LEU A 4 4.30 15.71 -17.94
C LEU A 4 3.73 16.04 -19.31
N GLU A 5 2.50 16.58 -19.34
CA GLU A 5 1.98 17.26 -20.51
C GLU A 5 1.95 18.76 -20.18
N GLU A 6 2.52 19.52 -21.10
CA GLU A 6 2.61 20.97 -21.06
C GLU A 6 1.20 21.58 -20.95
N ALA A 7 0.91 22.23 -19.82
CA ALA A 7 -0.27 23.09 -19.70
C ALA A 7 0.10 24.31 -18.86
N CYS A 8 0.83 25.22 -19.53
CA CYS A 8 0.99 26.59 -19.12
C CYS A 8 -0.30 27.36 -19.47
N THR A 9 -1.17 27.62 -18.49
CA THR A 9 -2.17 28.70 -18.57
C THR A 9 -2.43 29.31 -17.20
N VAL A 10 -2.00 30.57 -17.11
CA VAL A 10 -2.09 31.58 -16.04
C VAL A 10 -3.52 31.80 -15.55
N TRP A 11 -3.75 31.82 -14.22
CA TRP A 11 -4.63 32.76 -13.48
C TRP A 11 -4.07 32.91 -12.05
N GLU A 12 -4.14 34.12 -11.50
CA GLU A 12 -3.36 34.66 -10.37
C GLU A 12 -3.48 33.87 -9.05
N GLY A 13 -2.33 33.66 -8.38
CA GLY A 13 -2.26 33.32 -6.95
C GLY A 13 -1.84 31.88 -6.63
N VAL A 14 -0.52 31.68 -6.50
CA VAL A 14 0.17 30.48 -5.97
C VAL A 14 0.18 29.27 -6.93
N LEU A 15 1.04 29.39 -7.93
CA LEU A 15 1.45 28.31 -8.83
C LEU A 15 2.45 27.43 -8.06
N ILE A 16 1.98 26.35 -7.42
CA ILE A 16 2.88 25.30 -6.92
C ILE A 16 3.14 24.38 -8.11
N ASP A 17 4.30 24.53 -8.74
CA ASP A 17 4.76 23.63 -9.79
C ASP A 17 4.69 22.18 -9.30
N GLN A 18 4.18 21.27 -10.14
CA GLN A 18 4.11 19.82 -9.87
C GLN A 18 5.51 19.16 -9.68
N LYS A 19 6.57 19.96 -9.69
CA LYS A 19 7.98 19.57 -9.65
C LYS A 19 8.74 20.15 -8.46
N GLU A 20 8.11 20.97 -7.61
CA GLU A 20 8.78 21.51 -6.42
C GLU A 20 8.61 20.60 -5.20
N GLU A 21 9.74 20.23 -4.62
CA GLU A 21 9.82 19.68 -3.27
C GLU A 21 9.45 20.79 -2.29
N SER A 22 8.33 20.64 -1.57
CA SER A 22 7.82 21.67 -0.65
C SER A 22 7.66 21.09 0.75
N THR A 23 7.76 21.96 1.76
CA THR A 23 7.55 21.53 3.14
C THR A 23 6.06 21.36 3.41
N SER A 24 5.72 20.56 4.40
CA SER A 24 4.31 20.40 4.82
C SER A 24 3.72 21.71 5.37
N THR A 25 4.50 22.76 5.59
CA THR A 25 4.04 24.10 5.98
C THR A 25 3.45 24.87 4.80
N ASP A 26 4.00 24.70 3.60
CA ASP A 26 3.68 25.52 2.43
C ASP A 26 2.45 25.01 1.66
N MET A 27 2.17 23.70 1.71
CA MET A 27 1.09 23.08 0.93
C MET A 27 -0.32 23.39 1.46
N PRO A 28 -1.33 23.70 0.64
CA PRO A 28 -2.69 23.89 1.15
C PRO A 28 -3.27 22.59 1.78
N LEU A 29 -4.26 22.74 2.67
CA LEU A 29 -5.03 21.59 3.19
C LEU A 29 -5.75 20.89 2.04
N GLY A 30 -5.87 19.55 2.11
CA GLY A 30 -6.53 18.75 1.07
C GLY A 30 -5.64 18.37 -0.12
N THR A 31 -4.42 18.89 -0.19
CA THR A 31 -3.47 18.60 -1.28
C THR A 31 -3.15 17.11 -1.38
N ALA A 32 -3.06 16.62 -2.62
CA ALA A 32 -2.58 15.28 -2.95
C ALA A 32 -1.04 15.30 -2.96
N ILE A 33 -0.42 14.41 -2.18
CA ILE A 33 1.02 14.41 -1.92
C ILE A 33 1.58 13.00 -2.11
N HIS A 34 2.81 12.90 -2.58
CA HIS A 34 3.60 11.68 -2.65
C HIS A 34 5.04 11.91 -2.16
N ASN A 35 5.82 10.83 -2.03
CA ASN A 35 7.23 10.90 -1.60
C ASN A 35 7.46 11.67 -0.28
N ILE A 36 6.77 11.26 0.79
CA ILE A 36 6.76 12.00 2.06
C ILE A 36 7.87 11.52 2.99
N GLU A 37 8.58 12.47 3.62
CA GLU A 37 9.55 12.19 4.69
C GLU A 37 8.87 11.89 6.04
N ILE A 38 9.35 10.87 6.76
CA ILE A 38 8.91 10.61 8.15
C ILE A 38 9.75 11.41 9.14
N THR A 39 11.05 11.50 8.86
CA THR A 39 12.05 12.20 9.66
C THR A 39 12.82 13.12 8.73
N LEU A 40 13.04 14.35 9.19
CA LEU A 40 13.74 15.39 8.44
C LEU A 40 15.07 14.89 7.89
N GLY A 41 15.28 15.07 6.58
CA GLY A 41 16.55 14.79 5.91
C GLY A 41 16.88 13.31 5.70
N LYS A 42 15.95 12.39 5.96
CA LYS A 42 16.11 10.97 5.58
C LYS A 42 15.53 10.63 4.21
N GLY A 43 15.05 11.64 3.47
CA GLY A 43 14.39 11.46 2.19
C GLY A 43 12.99 10.88 2.32
N GLY A 44 12.24 10.93 1.21
CA GLY A 44 10.88 10.42 1.15
C GLY A 44 10.83 8.90 1.34
N GLN A 45 10.01 8.46 2.29
CA GLN A 45 9.83 7.05 2.65
C GLN A 45 8.42 6.56 2.32
N LEU A 46 7.43 7.44 2.45
CA LEU A 46 6.02 7.11 2.28
C LEU A 46 5.51 7.47 0.89
N ALA A 47 4.48 6.76 0.43
CA ALA A 47 3.78 6.98 -0.83
C ALA A 47 4.72 7.06 -2.07
N ARG A 48 5.58 6.05 -2.24
CA ARG A 48 6.51 5.92 -3.38
C ARG A 48 6.06 4.96 -4.48
N ALA A 49 5.11 4.08 -4.18
CA ALA A 49 4.65 3.08 -5.12
C ALA A 49 3.91 3.73 -6.31
N ALA A 50 3.88 3.04 -7.46
CA ALA A 50 3.17 3.50 -8.64
C ALA A 50 1.71 3.84 -8.32
N GLY A 51 1.26 5.03 -8.71
CA GLY A 51 -0.09 5.52 -8.41
C GLY A 51 -0.37 5.81 -6.93
N ALA A 52 0.61 5.74 -6.02
CA ALA A 52 0.40 6.08 -4.62
C ALA A 52 0.13 7.57 -4.44
N VAL A 53 -0.81 7.88 -3.55
CA VAL A 53 -1.18 9.24 -3.17
C VAL A 53 -1.58 9.25 -1.70
N ALA A 54 -1.11 10.26 -0.98
CA ALA A 54 -1.55 10.61 0.35
C ALA A 54 -2.25 11.97 0.30
N LYS A 55 -3.10 12.25 1.30
CA LYS A 55 -3.79 13.54 1.40
C LYS A 55 -3.45 14.22 2.71
N LEU A 56 -3.17 15.51 2.67
CA LEU A 56 -2.99 16.33 3.87
C LEU A 56 -4.35 16.74 4.42
N ILE A 57 -4.69 16.30 5.63
CA ILE A 57 -5.99 16.57 6.24
C ILE A 57 -5.94 17.85 7.07
N ALA A 58 -4.97 17.92 7.98
CA ALA A 58 -4.88 18.98 8.97
C ALA A 58 -3.43 19.36 9.24
N LYS A 59 -3.22 20.59 9.71
CA LYS A 59 -1.93 21.08 10.19
C LYS A 59 -2.12 21.63 11.58
N GLU A 60 -1.57 20.95 12.58
CA GLU A 60 -1.76 21.30 13.99
C GLU A 60 -0.41 21.51 14.66
N GLY A 61 -0.18 22.70 15.24
CA GLY A 61 1.04 22.98 16.01
C GLY A 61 2.33 22.72 15.25
N LYS A 62 3.10 21.70 15.66
CA LYS A 62 4.37 21.28 15.03
C LYS A 62 4.23 20.06 14.10
N SER A 63 3.02 19.54 13.95
CA SER A 63 2.73 18.30 13.21
C SER A 63 1.69 18.52 12.10
N ALA A 64 1.77 17.72 11.06
CA ALA A 64 0.80 17.61 9.99
C ALA A 64 0.15 16.22 10.02
N THR A 65 -1.16 16.17 9.82
CA THR A 65 -1.96 14.95 9.81
C THR A 65 -2.18 14.54 8.36
N LEU A 66 -1.62 13.39 7.98
CA LEU A 66 -1.73 12.84 6.63
C LEU A 66 -2.59 11.59 6.61
N ARG A 67 -3.39 11.44 5.56
CA ARG A 67 -4.06 10.20 5.19
C ARG A 67 -3.19 9.44 4.20
N LEU A 68 -2.71 8.27 4.60
CA LEU A 68 -1.88 7.40 3.78
C LEU A 68 -2.71 6.64 2.74
N PRO A 69 -2.08 6.10 1.67
CA PRO A 69 -2.77 5.25 0.69
C PRO A 69 -3.34 3.97 1.30
N SER A 70 -2.84 3.53 2.46
CA SER A 70 -3.42 2.43 3.26
C SER A 70 -4.76 2.78 3.91
N GLY A 71 -5.13 4.07 3.93
CA GLY A 71 -6.28 4.59 4.67
C GLY A 71 -5.97 4.97 6.12
N GLU A 72 -4.78 4.64 6.61
CA GLU A 72 -4.30 5.03 7.94
C GLU A 72 -4.05 6.54 8.01
N VAL A 73 -4.40 7.14 9.15
CA VAL A 73 -4.13 8.54 9.45
C VAL A 73 -2.90 8.60 10.35
N ARG A 74 -1.89 9.36 9.94
CA ARG A 74 -0.60 9.44 10.64
C ARG A 74 -0.15 10.89 10.83
N LEU A 75 0.44 11.15 11.98
CA LEU A 75 1.07 12.43 12.33
C LEU A 75 2.55 12.42 11.91
N ILE A 76 2.96 13.49 11.23
CA ILE A 76 4.33 13.73 10.75
C ILE A 76 4.74 15.17 11.14
N SER A 77 6.03 15.46 11.25
CA SER A 77 6.50 16.83 11.52
C SER A 77 6.17 17.77 10.35
N LYS A 78 5.82 19.03 10.64
CA LYS A 78 5.55 20.04 9.59
C LYS A 78 6.76 20.37 8.72
N ASN A 79 7.97 20.18 9.27
CA ASN A 79 9.21 20.48 8.57
C ASN A 79 9.56 19.41 7.51
N CYS A 80 8.84 18.28 7.49
CA CYS A 80 9.09 17.22 6.52
C CYS A 80 8.73 17.68 5.10
N SER A 81 9.65 17.43 4.18
CA SER A 81 9.44 17.62 2.75
C SER A 81 8.50 16.58 2.18
N ALA A 82 7.72 16.99 1.19
CA ALA A 82 6.99 16.07 0.33
C ALA A 82 6.77 16.70 -1.05
N THR A 83 6.35 15.87 -2.01
CA THR A 83 6.12 16.33 -3.38
C THR A 83 4.63 16.37 -3.69
N VAL A 84 4.16 17.46 -4.29
CA VAL A 84 2.76 17.60 -4.68
C VAL A 84 2.43 16.71 -5.88
N GLY A 85 1.24 16.12 -5.85
CA GLY A 85 0.70 15.28 -6.93
C GLY A 85 0.72 13.77 -6.61
N GLN A 86 0.50 12.98 -7.66
CA GLN A 86 0.46 11.52 -7.59
C GLN A 86 1.70 10.90 -8.27
N VAL A 87 2.16 9.76 -7.74
CA VAL A 87 3.19 8.96 -8.41
C VAL A 87 2.67 8.48 -9.77
N GLY A 88 3.48 8.63 -10.82
CA GLY A 88 3.11 8.19 -12.17
C GLY A 88 2.85 6.68 -12.29
N ASN A 89 2.49 6.24 -13.50
CA ASN A 89 2.25 4.83 -13.82
C ASN A 89 1.08 4.20 -13.02
N VAL A 90 -0.08 4.87 -12.97
CA VAL A 90 -1.29 4.38 -12.29
C VAL A 90 -1.78 3.05 -12.88
N GLY A 91 -1.54 2.80 -14.17
CA GLY A 91 -1.89 1.57 -14.88
C GLY A 91 -1.00 0.36 -14.58
N ALA A 92 0.00 0.47 -13.69
CA ALA A 92 0.93 -0.64 -13.39
C ALA A 92 0.20 -1.93 -13.00
N ASN A 93 -0.91 -1.83 -12.25
CA ASN A 93 -1.69 -2.98 -11.77
C ASN A 93 -2.62 -3.59 -12.83
N GLN A 94 -2.86 -2.90 -13.96
CA GLN A 94 -3.71 -3.42 -15.04
C GLN A 94 -2.96 -4.42 -15.94
N LYS A 95 -1.63 -4.50 -15.82
CA LYS A 95 -0.80 -5.40 -16.63
C LYS A 95 -0.93 -6.85 -16.15
N SER A 96 -1.47 -7.71 -17.00
CA SER A 96 -1.43 -9.17 -16.78
C SER A 96 -0.10 -9.73 -17.28
N LEU A 97 0.56 -10.56 -16.46
CA LEU A 97 1.88 -11.13 -16.80
C LEU A 97 1.82 -12.22 -17.87
N GLY A 98 0.63 -12.73 -18.22
CA GLY A 98 0.33 -13.61 -19.36
C GLY A 98 0.97 -15.01 -19.32
N ARG A 99 2.29 -15.09 -19.20
CA ARG A 99 3.12 -16.30 -19.19
C ARG A 99 3.74 -16.52 -17.81
N ALA A 100 3.99 -17.78 -17.47
CA ALA A 100 4.65 -18.14 -16.21
C ALA A 100 6.08 -17.55 -16.10
N GLY A 101 6.84 -17.60 -17.19
CA GLY A 101 8.22 -17.10 -17.25
C GLY A 101 8.36 -15.59 -16.96
N SER A 102 7.34 -14.78 -17.27
CA SER A 102 7.33 -13.35 -16.98
C SER A 102 7.46 -13.06 -15.48
N LYS A 103 7.00 -13.95 -14.60
CA LYS A 103 7.19 -13.82 -13.15
C LYS A 103 8.64 -14.08 -12.74
N CYS A 104 9.31 -15.01 -13.40
CA CYS A 104 10.72 -15.31 -13.15
C CYS A 104 11.63 -14.14 -13.56
N TRP A 105 11.29 -13.41 -14.63
CA TRP A 105 12.00 -12.19 -15.03
C TRP A 105 11.94 -11.08 -13.96
N LEU A 106 10.87 -11.05 -13.16
CA LEU A 106 10.73 -10.13 -12.02
C LEU A 106 11.46 -10.64 -10.76
N GLY A 107 12.28 -11.68 -10.87
CA GLY A 107 13.01 -12.30 -9.74
C GLY A 107 12.14 -13.13 -8.79
N LYS A 108 10.87 -13.39 -9.13
CA LYS A 108 9.97 -14.20 -8.30
C LYS A 108 10.06 -15.67 -8.69
N ARG A 109 10.51 -16.50 -7.74
CA ARG A 109 10.54 -17.97 -7.88
C ARG A 109 9.16 -18.60 -7.68
N PRO A 110 8.88 -19.77 -8.29
CA PRO A 110 7.64 -20.50 -8.04
C PRO A 110 7.54 -20.91 -6.56
N VAL A 111 6.33 -20.85 -6.00
CA VAL A 111 6.04 -21.23 -4.62
C VAL A 111 5.06 -22.41 -4.62
N VAL A 112 5.38 -23.45 -3.86
CA VAL A 112 4.55 -24.65 -3.71
C VAL A 112 3.53 -24.44 -2.58
N ARG A 113 2.31 -24.94 -2.75
CA ARG A 113 1.26 -24.87 -1.71
C ARG A 113 1.55 -25.87 -0.60
N GLY A 114 1.37 -25.46 0.66
CA GLY A 114 1.59 -26.32 1.83
C GLY A 114 0.76 -27.61 1.87
N VAL A 115 -0.40 -27.64 1.22
CA VAL A 115 -1.27 -28.83 1.13
C VAL A 115 -0.65 -29.97 0.32
N VAL A 116 0.26 -29.64 -0.60
CA VAL A 116 0.92 -30.64 -1.48
C VAL A 116 2.19 -31.21 -0.83
N MET A 117 2.67 -30.58 0.25
CA MET A 117 3.90 -30.96 0.93
C MET A 117 3.68 -32.18 1.84
N ASN A 118 4.76 -32.78 2.34
CA ASN A 118 4.66 -33.87 3.31
C ASN A 118 4.24 -33.32 4.70
N PRO A 119 3.68 -34.16 5.59
CA PRO A 119 3.33 -33.77 6.96
C PRO A 119 4.49 -33.15 7.76
N VAL A 120 5.74 -33.58 7.48
CA VAL A 120 6.96 -33.04 8.11
C VAL A 120 7.28 -31.63 7.61
N ASP A 121 7.00 -31.37 6.33
CA ASP A 121 7.38 -30.14 5.65
C ASP A 121 6.35 -29.03 5.85
N HIS A 122 5.07 -29.35 6.07
CA HIS A 122 4.02 -28.36 6.32
C HIS A 122 2.93 -28.90 7.23
N PRO A 123 2.35 -28.09 8.15
CA PRO A 123 1.24 -28.53 9.01
C PRO A 123 -0.06 -28.93 8.29
N HIS A 124 -0.15 -28.67 6.98
CA HIS A 124 -1.28 -29.02 6.12
C HIS A 124 -0.91 -30.13 5.13
N GLY A 125 0.32 -30.63 5.20
CA GLY A 125 0.84 -31.63 4.31
C GLY A 125 0.33 -33.03 4.65
N GLY A 126 0.31 -33.88 3.63
CA GLY A 126 -0.14 -35.28 3.72
C GLY A 126 -1.62 -35.53 3.40
N GLY A 127 -2.00 -36.81 3.58
CA GLY A 127 -3.26 -37.38 3.14
C GLY A 127 -3.06 -38.35 1.97
N GLU A 128 -3.95 -39.33 1.84
CA GLU A 128 -3.91 -40.33 0.76
C GLU A 128 -4.22 -39.73 -0.62
N GLY A 129 -4.76 -38.51 -0.65
CA GLY A 129 -5.09 -37.77 -1.87
C GLY A 129 -5.23 -36.28 -1.59
N ARG A 130 -6.15 -35.59 -2.28
CA ARG A 130 -6.39 -34.16 -2.04
C ARG A 130 -7.08 -33.94 -0.69
N ALA A 131 -6.32 -33.51 0.31
CA ALA A 131 -6.85 -33.26 1.65
C ALA A 131 -7.42 -31.83 1.82
N PRO A 132 -8.52 -31.67 2.58
CA PRO A 132 -8.87 -30.38 3.18
C PRO A 132 -7.87 -30.02 4.30
N ILE A 133 -7.89 -28.78 4.79
CA ILE A 133 -6.92 -28.27 5.78
C ILE A 133 -6.89 -29.10 7.08
N GLY A 134 -7.99 -29.76 7.46
CA GLY A 134 -8.07 -30.68 8.61
C GLY A 134 -7.89 -30.07 10.00
N ARG A 135 -7.42 -28.81 10.09
CA ARG A 135 -7.25 -28.04 11.32
C ARG A 135 -8.30 -26.93 11.43
N LYS A 136 -8.60 -26.52 12.67
CA LYS A 136 -9.58 -25.45 12.96
C LYS A 136 -9.21 -24.13 12.26
N ASN A 137 -7.93 -23.78 12.25
CA ASN A 137 -7.40 -22.58 11.59
C ASN A 137 -6.28 -22.95 10.61
N PRO A 138 -6.17 -22.27 9.46
CA PRO A 138 -5.02 -22.41 8.56
C PRO A 138 -3.72 -21.96 9.25
N GLN A 139 -2.65 -22.74 9.08
CA GLN A 139 -1.35 -22.51 9.68
C GLN A 139 -0.31 -22.11 8.63
N LEU A 140 0.63 -21.25 9.05
CA LEU A 140 1.82 -20.89 8.29
C LEU A 140 2.94 -21.91 8.57
N LEU A 141 3.84 -22.10 7.60
CA LEU A 141 5.04 -22.90 7.77
C LEU A 141 5.94 -22.37 8.90
N GLY A 142 6.36 -23.23 9.83
CA GLY A 142 7.32 -22.90 10.89
C GLY A 142 6.76 -22.11 12.08
N VAL A 143 5.44 -21.89 12.16
CA VAL A 143 4.80 -21.14 13.24
C VAL A 143 3.87 -22.08 14.02
N ILE A 144 4.17 -22.31 15.30
CA ILE A 144 3.17 -22.85 16.25
C ILE A 144 2.02 -21.84 16.25
N PRO A 145 0.74 -22.24 16.15
CA PRO A 145 -0.37 -21.31 16.28
C PRO A 145 -0.38 -20.74 17.70
N ARG A 146 0.44 -19.72 17.93
CA ARG A 146 0.10 -18.68 18.88
C ARG A 146 -1.16 -18.09 18.30
N LEU A 147 -2.26 -18.27 19.02
CA LEU A 147 -3.54 -17.61 18.80
C LEU A 147 -3.28 -16.27 18.12
N GLU A 148 -4.05 -15.96 17.07
CA GLU A 148 -4.20 -14.59 16.58
C GLU A 148 -4.90 -13.76 17.66
N GLU A 149 -4.24 -13.61 18.80
CA GLU A 149 -4.48 -12.63 19.82
C GLU A 149 -3.24 -11.74 19.81
N GLY A 150 -3.35 -10.61 19.12
CA GLY A 150 -2.53 -9.45 19.45
C GLY A 150 -1.27 -9.20 18.63
N VAL A 151 -1.23 -9.44 17.32
CA VAL A 151 -0.47 -8.49 16.46
C VAL A 151 -1.39 -7.32 16.15
N GLY A 152 -1.60 -6.49 17.18
CA GLY A 152 -2.17 -5.16 17.07
C GLY A 152 -1.25 -4.26 16.24
N LYS A 153 -1.33 -4.38 14.93
CA LYS A 153 -1.07 -3.28 13.99
C LYS A 153 -2.39 -2.95 13.30
N GLY A 154 -3.31 -2.40 14.09
CA GLY A 154 -4.27 -1.36 13.68
C GLY A 154 -5.23 -1.59 12.50
N ILE A 155 -5.40 -2.80 11.97
CA ILE A 155 -6.40 -3.05 10.91
C ILE A 155 -7.63 -3.68 11.56
N ASN A 156 -8.62 -2.83 11.82
CA ASN A 156 -9.96 -3.22 12.27
C ASN A 156 -10.50 -4.33 11.34
N ILE A 157 -10.74 -5.53 11.87
CA ILE A 157 -11.13 -6.71 11.08
C ILE A 157 -12.47 -6.50 10.33
N VAL A 158 -13.29 -5.58 10.85
CA VAL A 158 -14.51 -5.09 10.20
C VAL A 158 -14.19 -4.40 8.88
N ILE A 159 -13.10 -3.64 8.77
CA ILE A 159 -12.67 -2.96 7.54
C ILE A 159 -12.17 -3.98 6.51
N PHE A 160 -11.45 -5.03 6.94
CA PHE A 160 -10.95 -6.06 6.02
C PHE A 160 -12.11 -6.90 5.46
N LEU A 161 -13.07 -7.30 6.30
CA LEU A 161 -14.28 -7.99 5.85
C LEU A 161 -15.14 -7.10 4.94
N PHE A 162 -15.29 -5.81 5.27
CA PHE A 162 -16.05 -4.85 4.46
C PHE A 162 -15.36 -4.59 3.11
N PHE A 163 -14.02 -4.50 3.07
CA PHE A 163 -13.26 -4.32 1.83
C PHE A 163 -13.35 -5.53 0.91
N VAL A 164 -13.31 -6.76 1.45
CA VAL A 164 -13.53 -7.99 0.68
C VAL A 164 -14.99 -8.11 0.21
N ALA A 165 -15.96 -7.72 1.03
CA ALA A 165 -17.39 -7.76 0.68
C ALA A 165 -17.77 -6.73 -0.40
N VAL A 166 -17.28 -5.49 -0.31
CA VAL A 166 -17.54 -4.42 -1.29
C VAL A 166 -16.93 -4.76 -2.66
N ASN A 167 -15.71 -5.31 -2.68
CA ASN A 167 -15.07 -5.71 -3.94
C ASN A 167 -15.73 -6.95 -4.59
N ARG A 168 -16.34 -7.86 -3.82
CA ARG A 168 -17.14 -8.95 -4.38
C ARG A 168 -18.45 -8.47 -5.03
N LYS A 169 -19.07 -7.40 -4.52
CA LYS A 169 -20.30 -6.83 -5.10
C LYS A 169 -20.08 -6.10 -6.44
N ARG A 170 -18.88 -5.53 -6.66
CA ARG A 170 -18.54 -4.84 -7.92
C ARG A 170 -18.22 -5.77 -9.10
N LYS A 171 -17.86 -7.04 -8.87
CA LYS A 171 -17.58 -8.02 -9.95
C LYS A 171 -18.81 -8.80 -10.46
N LYS A 172 -20.00 -8.52 -9.92
CA LYS A 172 -21.26 -9.18 -10.29
C LYS A 172 -22.24 -8.25 -11.04
N LYS A 173 -21.78 -7.11 -11.55
CA LYS A 173 -22.50 -6.29 -12.53
C LYS A 173 -21.73 -6.32 -13.84
#